data_AF-A0A420STJ4-F1
#
_entry.id   AF-A0A420STJ4-F1
#
_cell.length_a   1.000
_cell.length_b   1.000
_cell.length_c   1.000
_cell.angle_alpha   90.00
_cell.angle_beta   90.00
_cell.angle_gamma   90.00
#
_symmetry.space_group_name_H-M   'P 1'
#
loop_
_entity.id
_entity.type
_entity.pdbx_description
1 polymer ?
#
loop_
_entity_poly.entity_id
_entity_poly.type
_entity_poly.pdbx_seq_one_letter_code
_entity_poly.pdbx_strand_id
1 'polypeptide(L)'
;MTIKSFVLSCLLIGAVHAEDAKDLSKHNCCLHIKDASDAWWMTNPDVTKEVCQSYYKDVAQFDSKTGTCDEHKNGTIKNADWKSKCKIYGTSLGWTDDRVGAGHDATCYPIDA
;
A
#
# COMPACT_ATOMS: atom_id res chain seq x y z
N MET A 1 58.76 0.80 31.60
CA MET A 1 57.74 1.16 32.61
C MET A 1 56.62 1.92 31.92
N THR A 2 55.40 1.60 32.34
CA THR A 2 54.10 1.74 31.69
C THR A 2 53.54 3.16 31.74
N ILE A 3 53.02 3.69 30.63
CA ILE A 3 51.97 4.72 30.67
C ILE A 3 50.82 4.27 29.76
N LYS A 4 49.63 4.32 30.36
CA LYS A 4 48.42 3.56 30.10
C LYS A 4 47.66 4.11 28.89
N SER A 5 47.17 3.20 28.03
CA SER A 5 46.16 3.48 27.01
C SER A 5 44.89 4.02 27.64
N PHE A 6 44.45 5.20 27.20
CA PHE A 6 43.07 5.65 27.40
C PHE A 6 42.21 5.04 26.29
N VAL A 7 41.42 4.03 26.64
CA VAL A 7 40.37 3.47 25.79
C VAL A 7 39.22 4.47 25.79
N LEU A 8 39.10 5.23 24.69
CA LEU A 8 37.96 6.10 24.44
C LEU A 8 36.77 5.22 24.07
N SER A 9 35.88 5.01 25.04
CA SER A 9 34.66 4.21 24.90
C SER A 9 33.78 4.76 23.78
N CYS A 10 33.57 3.96 22.74
CA CYS A 10 32.54 4.16 21.73
C CYS A 10 31.16 4.01 22.39
N LEU A 11 30.60 5.10 22.93
CA LEU A 11 29.16 5.23 23.15
C LEU A 11 28.50 5.49 21.79
N LEU A 12 28.46 4.44 20.95
CA LEU A 12 27.49 4.35 19.87
C LEU A 12 26.15 4.00 20.52
N ILE A 13 25.47 5.02 21.04
CA ILE A 13 24.04 4.94 21.30
C ILE A 13 23.43 4.67 19.94
N GLY A 14 23.03 3.41 19.72
CA GLY A 14 22.38 2.99 18.49
C GLY A 14 21.19 3.89 18.25
N ALA A 15 21.30 4.76 17.25
CA ALA A 15 20.15 5.23 16.52
C ALA A 15 19.57 3.98 15.85
N VAL A 16 18.74 3.24 16.59
CA VAL A 16 17.76 2.36 15.96
C VAL A 16 16.89 3.32 15.17
N HIS A 17 17.24 3.46 13.90
CA HIS A 17 16.31 3.97 12.91
C HIS A 17 15.15 2.98 12.99
N ALA A 18 14.11 3.34 13.75
CA ALA A 18 12.81 2.77 13.51
C ALA A 18 12.51 3.17 12.06
N GLU A 19 12.79 2.26 11.13
CA GLU A 19 12.30 2.37 9.77
C GLU A 19 10.80 2.61 9.94
N ASP A 20 10.32 3.80 9.59
CA ASP A 20 8.90 4.14 9.65
C ASP A 20 8.16 2.99 8.97
N ALA A 21 7.49 2.16 9.77
CA ALA A 21 6.77 1.02 9.26
C ALA A 21 5.78 1.59 8.24
N LYS A 22 5.97 1.25 6.95
CA LYS A 22 5.10 1.76 5.88
C LYS A 22 3.65 1.64 6.33
N ASP A 23 2.92 2.74 6.30
CA ASP A 23 1.51 2.72 6.64
C ASP A 23 0.75 1.95 5.56
N LEU A 24 0.38 0.71 5.88
CA LEU A 24 -0.38 -0.20 5.01
C LEU A 24 -1.87 -0.18 5.33
N SER A 25 -2.35 0.83 6.07
CA SER A 25 -3.77 0.94 6.44
C SER A 25 -4.62 1.58 5.34
N LYS A 26 -4.01 2.21 4.32
CA LYS A 26 -4.72 2.93 3.27
C LYS A 26 -4.58 2.22 1.94
N HIS A 27 -5.67 1.63 1.46
CA HIS A 27 -5.65 0.81 0.25
C HIS A 27 -6.21 1.55 -0.95
N ASN A 28 -5.69 1.28 -2.14
CA ASN A 28 -6.28 1.75 -3.40
C ASN A 28 -6.25 0.65 -4.46
N CYS A 29 -7.24 0.64 -5.35
CA CYS A 29 -7.22 -0.17 -6.54
C CYS A 29 -6.42 0.53 -7.65
N CYS A 30 -5.74 -0.25 -8.48
CA CYS A 30 -4.88 0.24 -9.54
C CYS A 30 -5.29 -0.33 -10.89
N LEU A 31 -5.13 0.47 -11.94
CA LEU A 31 -5.39 0.08 -13.32
C LEU A 31 -4.12 0.25 -14.15
N HIS A 32 -3.80 -0.75 -14.95
CA HIS A 32 -2.72 -0.70 -15.93
C HIS A 32 -3.21 -0.04 -17.22
N ILE A 33 -2.53 1.03 -17.64
CA ILE A 33 -2.79 1.72 -18.90
C ILE A 33 -2.03 0.98 -20.01
N LYS A 34 -2.78 0.51 -21.02
CA LYS A 34 -2.19 -0.12 -22.20
C LYS A 34 -1.53 0.97 -23.06
N ASP A 35 -0.37 0.65 -23.64
CA ASP A 35 0.41 1.49 -24.57
C ASP A 35 1.23 2.65 -23.97
N ALA A 36 1.39 2.70 -22.64
CA ALA A 36 2.44 3.51 -22.03
C ALA A 36 3.81 2.82 -22.21
N SER A 37 4.84 3.57 -22.64
CA SER A 37 6.19 3.03 -22.95
C SER A 37 6.88 2.40 -21.73
N ASP A 38 6.41 2.73 -20.54
CA ASP A 38 6.77 2.09 -19.28
C ASP A 38 5.45 1.65 -18.63
N ALA A 39 5.44 0.51 -17.94
CA ALA A 39 4.24 -0.08 -17.31
C ALA A 39 3.66 0.83 -16.21
N TRP A 40 2.84 1.83 -16.59
CA TRP A 40 2.30 2.81 -15.66
C TRP A 40 0.97 2.31 -15.08
N TRP A 41 1.04 1.96 -13.79
CA TRP A 41 -0.14 1.71 -12.97
C TRP A 41 -0.64 3.03 -12.40
N MET A 42 -1.93 3.29 -12.53
CA MET A 42 -2.57 4.47 -11.93
C MET A 42 -3.63 4.06 -10.93
N THR A 43 -3.80 4.86 -9.88
CA THR A 43 -4.88 4.66 -8.92
C THR A 43 -6.22 4.86 -9.63
N ASN A 44 -7.23 4.11 -9.20
CA ASN A 44 -8.60 4.28 -9.68
C ASN A 44 -9.54 4.52 -8.50
N PRO A 45 -9.75 5.79 -8.10
CA PRO A 45 -10.55 6.15 -6.93
C PRO A 45 -12.00 5.66 -6.98
N ASP A 46 -12.61 5.60 -8.16
CA ASP A 46 -13.99 5.12 -8.30
C ASP A 46 -14.08 3.62 -7.97
N VAL A 47 -13.14 2.83 -8.48
CA VAL A 47 -13.06 1.39 -8.16
C VAL A 47 -12.67 1.19 -6.70
N THR A 48 -11.73 1.98 -6.18
CA THR A 48 -11.37 1.96 -4.75
C THR A 48 -12.59 2.20 -3.87
N LYS A 49 -13.39 3.22 -4.19
CA LYS A 49 -14.60 3.56 -3.45
C LYS A 49 -15.60 2.42 -3.45
N GLU A 50 -15.90 1.86 -4.62
CA GLU A 50 -16.88 0.77 -4.76
C GLU A 50 -16.44 -0.49 -4.02
N VAL A 51 -15.16 -0.85 -4.11
CA VAL A 51 -14.59 -1.98 -3.36
C VAL A 51 -14.65 -1.71 -1.84
N CYS A 52 -14.25 -0.52 -1.40
CA CYS A 52 -14.27 -0.13 0.01
C CYS A 52 -15.68 -0.24 0.59
N GLN A 53 -16.67 0.33 -0.10
CA GLN A 53 -18.06 0.37 0.36
C GLN A 53 -18.78 -0.97 0.26
N SER A 54 -18.45 -1.79 -0.75
CA SER A 54 -19.11 -3.08 -0.96
C SER A 54 -18.59 -4.18 -0.04
N TYR A 55 -17.28 -4.20 0.24
CA TYR A 55 -16.63 -5.32 0.93
C TYR A 55 -16.12 -4.99 2.33
N TYR A 56 -15.83 -3.72 2.63
CA TYR A 56 -15.08 -3.33 3.83
C TYR A 56 -15.72 -2.21 4.66
N LYS A 57 -16.99 -1.86 4.39
CA LYS A 57 -17.72 -0.77 5.07
C LYS A 57 -17.68 -0.80 6.61
N ASP A 58 -17.54 -1.99 7.20
CA ASP A 58 -17.56 -2.16 8.66
C ASP A 58 -16.17 -1.99 9.29
N VAL A 59 -15.10 -2.05 8.47
CA VAL A 59 -13.70 -2.05 8.94
C VAL A 59 -12.84 -0.96 8.32
N ALA A 60 -13.35 -0.24 7.32
CA ALA A 60 -12.66 0.83 6.62
C ALA A 60 -13.63 1.89 6.09
N GLN A 61 -13.10 3.07 5.79
CA GLN A 61 -13.83 4.19 5.20
C GLN A 61 -13.10 4.73 3.97
N PHE A 62 -13.85 5.07 2.93
CA PHE A 62 -13.27 5.73 1.75
C PHE A 62 -12.98 7.21 2.06
N ASP A 63 -11.72 7.64 1.88
CA ASP A 63 -11.33 9.05 1.88
C ASP A 63 -11.32 9.58 0.43
N SER A 64 -12.29 10.45 0.14
CA SER A 64 -12.41 11.09 -1.18
C SER A 64 -11.28 12.06 -1.52
N LYS A 65 -10.51 12.54 -0.54
CA LYS A 65 -9.40 13.49 -0.77
C LYS A 65 -8.18 12.79 -1.35
N THR A 66 -7.86 11.61 -0.81
CA THR A 66 -6.72 10.78 -1.22
C THR A 66 -7.12 9.73 -2.26
N GLY A 67 -8.40 9.39 -2.34
CA GLY A 67 -8.90 8.30 -3.19
C GLY A 67 -8.54 6.91 -2.63
N THR A 68 -8.36 6.79 -1.32
CA THR A 68 -7.99 5.56 -0.61
C THR A 68 -9.13 5.02 0.25
N CYS A 69 -9.06 3.73 0.57
CA CYS A 69 -9.89 3.06 1.57
C CYS A 69 -9.05 2.87 2.84
N ASP A 70 -9.41 3.60 3.88
CA ASP A 70 -8.60 3.75 5.09
C ASP A 70 -9.18 2.84 6.17
N GLU A 71 -8.38 1.89 6.63
CA GLU A 71 -8.78 0.99 7.71
C GLU A 71 -8.99 1.74 9.02
N HIS A 72 -10.08 1.40 9.73
CA HIS A 72 -10.29 1.89 11.10
C HIS A 72 -9.21 1.37 12.06
N LYS A 73 -8.63 0.21 11.75
CA LYS A 73 -7.55 -0.43 12.51
C LYS A 73 -6.57 -1.08 11.54
N ASN A 74 -5.35 -0.55 11.49
CA ASN A 74 -4.27 -1.04 10.62
C ASN A 74 -4.04 -2.57 10.72
N GLY A 75 -3.95 -3.23 9.57
CA GLY A 75 -3.74 -4.66 9.38
C GLY A 75 -5.01 -5.51 9.32
N THR A 76 -6.19 -4.88 9.29
CA THR A 76 -7.49 -5.57 9.22
C THR A 76 -7.74 -6.14 7.82
N ILE A 77 -7.44 -5.40 6.77
CA ILE A 77 -7.59 -5.86 5.39
C ILE A 77 -6.25 -6.44 4.93
N LYS A 78 -6.28 -7.64 4.35
CA LYS A 78 -5.08 -8.28 3.81
C LYS A 78 -4.87 -7.86 2.36
N ASN A 79 -3.63 -7.51 1.99
CA ASN A 79 -3.28 -7.08 0.63
C ASN A 79 -3.80 -8.03 -0.47
N ALA A 80 -3.68 -9.35 -0.25
CA ALA A 80 -4.15 -10.35 -1.20
C ALA A 80 -5.68 -10.33 -1.37
N ASP A 81 -6.43 -10.15 -0.28
CA ASP A 81 -7.89 -10.05 -0.32
C ASP A 81 -8.31 -8.74 -1.00
N TRP A 82 -7.73 -7.60 -0.61
CA TRP A 82 -7.98 -6.32 -1.26
C TRP A 82 -7.72 -6.36 -2.77
N LYS A 83 -6.56 -6.87 -3.19
CA LYS A 83 -6.21 -7.07 -4.61
C LYS A 83 -7.23 -7.95 -5.33
N SER A 84 -7.69 -9.03 -4.68
CA SER A 84 -8.72 -9.89 -5.24
C SER A 84 -10.05 -9.15 -5.44
N LYS A 85 -10.49 -8.31 -4.48
CA LYS A 85 -11.72 -7.52 -4.64
C LYS A 85 -11.61 -6.44 -5.72
N CYS A 86 -10.47 -5.78 -5.83
CA CYS A 86 -10.19 -4.87 -6.95
C CYS A 86 -10.35 -5.60 -8.30
N LYS A 87 -9.76 -6.80 -8.44
CA LYS A 87 -9.88 -7.61 -9.66
C LYS A 87 -11.32 -8.05 -9.95
N ILE A 88 -12.06 -8.51 -8.95
CA ILE A 88 -13.47 -8.89 -9.11
C ILE A 88 -14.30 -7.71 -9.64
N TYR A 89 -14.14 -6.53 -9.04
CA TYR A 89 -14.89 -5.36 -9.49
C TYR A 89 -14.41 -4.85 -10.85
N GLY A 90 -13.10 -4.74 -11.07
CA GLY A 90 -12.54 -4.29 -12.35
C GLY A 90 -12.90 -5.20 -13.53
N THR A 91 -12.93 -6.52 -13.32
CA THR A 91 -13.40 -7.47 -14.35
C THR A 91 -14.90 -7.35 -14.63
N SER A 92 -15.71 -7.00 -13.63
CA SER A 92 -17.14 -6.69 -13.84
C SER A 92 -17.36 -5.44 -14.71
N LEU A 93 -16.37 -4.53 -14.76
CA LEU A 93 -16.36 -3.36 -15.66
C LEU A 93 -15.79 -3.67 -17.06
N GLY A 94 -15.39 -4.93 -17.33
CA GLY A 94 -14.85 -5.38 -18.61
C GLY A 94 -13.34 -5.25 -18.75
N TRP A 95 -12.59 -4.94 -17.68
CA TRP A 95 -11.13 -4.99 -17.73
C TRP A 95 -10.62 -6.42 -17.58
N THR A 96 -9.51 -6.72 -18.23
CA THR A 96 -8.84 -8.00 -18.06
C THR A 96 -8.13 -8.04 -16.70
N ASP A 97 -8.03 -9.23 -16.11
CA ASP A 97 -7.48 -9.42 -14.75
C ASP A 97 -6.04 -8.88 -14.62
N ASP A 98 -5.22 -9.04 -15.66
CA ASP A 98 -3.84 -8.54 -15.76
C ASP A 98 -3.74 -7.02 -15.74
N ARG A 99 -4.85 -6.32 -16.02
CA ARG A 99 -4.90 -4.86 -15.99
C ARG A 99 -5.29 -4.31 -14.63
N VAL A 100 -5.68 -5.16 -13.67
CA VAL A 100 -6.19 -4.70 -12.37
C VAL A 100 -5.28 -5.12 -11.24
N GLY A 101 -4.89 -4.13 -10.44
CA GLY A 101 -3.96 -4.26 -9.34
C GLY A 101 -4.44 -3.55 -8.09
N ALA A 102 -3.53 -3.40 -7.14
CA ALA A 102 -3.76 -2.69 -5.90
C ALA A 102 -2.48 -1.99 -5.44
N GLY A 103 -2.63 -1.07 -4.50
CA GLY A 103 -1.54 -0.33 -3.90
C GLY A 103 -1.97 0.30 -2.58
N HIS A 104 -1.08 1.12 -2.02
CA HIS A 104 -1.27 1.75 -0.72
C HIS A 104 -1.01 3.26 -0.77
N ASP A 105 -1.68 4.02 0.08
CA ASP A 105 -1.45 5.46 0.27
C ASP A 105 -1.41 6.25 -1.05
N ALA A 106 -2.40 6.00 -1.92
CA ALA A 106 -2.55 6.61 -3.25
C ALA A 106 -1.38 6.33 -4.22
N THR A 107 -0.62 5.27 -3.98
CA THR A 107 0.43 4.80 -4.87
C THR A 107 0.06 3.46 -5.49
N CYS A 108 0.55 3.20 -6.70
CA CYS A 108 0.45 1.89 -7.33
C CYS A 108 1.85 1.31 -7.45
N TYR A 109 2.07 0.22 -6.73
CA TYR A 109 3.24 -0.62 -6.91
C TYR A 109 2.80 -1.87 -7.68
N PRO A 110 3.67 -2.50 -8.49
CA PRO A 110 3.45 -3.88 -8.87
C PRO A 110 3.42 -4.70 -7.58
N ILE A 111 2.23 -4.93 -7.03
CA ILE A 111 2.03 -5.98 -6.03
C ILE A 111 2.06 -7.27 -6.84
N ASP A 112 3.24 -7.72 -7.23
CA ASP A 112 3.42 -9.12 -7.58
C ASP A 112 3.15 -9.92 -6.29
N ALA A 113 2.31 -10.94 -6.44
CA ALA A 113 1.64 -11.65 -5.35
C ALA A 113 2.60 -12.15 -4.26
#